data_AF-A0A139QKJ9-F1
#
_entry.id   AF-A0A139QKJ9-F1
#
_cell.length_a   1.000
_cell.length_b   1.000
_cell.length_c   1.000
_cell.angle_alpha   90.00
_cell.angle_beta   90.00
_cell.angle_gamma   90.00
#
_symmetry.space_group_name_H-M   'P 1'
#
loop_
_entity.id
_entity.type
_entity.pdbx_description
1 polymer ?
#
loop_
_entity_poly.entity_id
_entity_poly.type
_entity_poly.pdbx_seq_one_letter_code
_entity_poly.pdbx_strand_id
1 'polypeptide(L)' 'MGKKMPKYVVFNKNVGNRFHKPVTSGDNLRLLRTYYSGDAYEIMRVVPLVEREEW' A
#
# COMPACT_ATOMS: atom_id res chain seq x y z
N MET A 1 -5.23 -0.29 -22.40
CA MET A 1 -4.13 -0.87 -21.60
C MET A 1 -4.48 -0.71 -20.13
N GLY A 2 -4.87 -1.80 -19.46
CA GLY A 2 -5.30 -1.76 -18.06
C GLY A 2 -4.15 -1.35 -17.14
N LYS A 3 -4.41 -0.43 -16.20
CA LYS A 3 -3.41 0.01 -15.23
C LYS A 3 -3.03 -1.19 -14.35
N LYS A 4 -1.78 -1.66 -14.46
CA LYS A 4 -1.26 -2.75 -13.62
C LYS A 4 -1.44 -2.37 -12.15
N MET A 5 -2.06 -3.25 -11.36
CA MET A 5 -2.17 -3.04 -9.91
C MET A 5 -0.79 -3.05 -9.26
N PRO A 6 -0.48 -2.08 -8.38
CA PRO A 6 0.77 -2.09 -7.61
C PRO A 6 0.76 -3.25 -6.61
N LYS A 7 1.94 -3.82 -6.31
CA LYS A 7 2.07 -4.87 -5.28
C LYS A 7 1.92 -4.34 -3.85
N TYR A 8 2.26 -3.08 -3.62
CA TYR A 8 2.25 -2.46 -2.30
C TYR A 8 1.65 -1.07 -2.34
N VAL A 9 1.03 -0.70 -1.23
CA VAL A 9 0.42 0.60 -1.00
C VAL A 9 0.88 1.13 0.36
N VAL A 10 1.16 2.43 0.43
CA VAL A 10 1.67 3.08 1.64
C VAL A 10 0.62 4.05 2.17
N PHE A 11 0.36 3.97 3.47
CA PHE A 11 -0.50 4.87 4.21
C PHE A 11 0.32 5.66 5.22
N ASN A 12 -0.09 6.91 5.46
CA ASN A 12 0.44 7.73 6.55
C ASN A 12 -0.57 7.70 7.70
N LYS A 13 -0.19 7.08 8.82
CA LYS A 13 -1.04 6.89 9.99
C LYS A 13 -1.28 8.18 10.79
N ASN A 14 -0.43 9.18 10.61
CA ASN A 14 -0.60 10.49 11.25
C ASN A 14 -1.67 11.34 10.55
N VAL A 15 -2.04 10.98 9.33
CA VAL A 15 -3.09 11.68 8.59
C VAL A 15 -4.44 11.07 8.98
N GLY A 16 -5.04 11.63 10.04
CA GLY A 16 -6.38 11.27 10.54
C GLY A 16 -7.53 11.68 9.62
N ASN A 17 -7.37 11.51 8.30
CA ASN A 17 -8.36 11.93 7.34
C ASN A 17 -9.40 10.83 7.12
N ARG A 18 -10.67 11.23 6.98
CA ARG A 18 -11.88 10.39 6.85
C ARG A 18 -11.83 9.33 5.75
N PHE A 19 -10.84 9.42 4.85
CA PHE A 19 -10.74 8.61 3.64
C PHE A 19 -9.45 7.78 3.51
N HIS A 20 -8.58 7.74 4.53
CA HIS A 20 -7.33 6.93 4.56
C HIS A 20 -6.70 6.77 3.17
N LYS A 21 -6.44 7.90 2.47
CA LYS A 21 -5.92 7.84 1.11
C LYS A 21 -4.46 7.37 1.16
N PRO A 22 -4.06 6.44 0.28
CA PRO A 22 -2.67 6.06 0.21
C PRO A 22 -1.81 7.24 -0.25
N VAL A 23 -0.67 7.42 0.41
CA VAL A 23 0.29 8.48 0.07
C VAL A 23 1.21 8.08 -1.07
N THR A 24 1.41 6.78 -1.29
CA THR A 24 2.12 6.24 -2.45
C THR A 24 1.77 4.78 -2.71
N SER A 25 2.21 4.23 -3.84
CA SER A 25 2.14 2.81 -4.17
C SER A 25 3.30 2.40 -5.07
N GLY A 26 3.63 1.10 -5.10
CA GLY A 26 4.70 0.60 -5.94
C GLY A 26 4.96 -0.89 -5.80
N ASP A 27 5.89 -1.39 -6.61
CA ASP A 27 6.23 -2.81 -6.70
C ASP A 27 7.50 -3.18 -5.89
N ASN A 28 8.31 -2.20 -5.48
CA ASN A 28 9.59 -2.42 -4.79
C ASN A 28 9.49 -2.11 -3.29
N LEU A 29 9.32 -3.15 -2.48
CA LEU A 29 9.20 -3.03 -1.03
C LEU A 29 10.43 -2.40 -0.37
N ARG A 30 11.65 -2.72 -0.84
CA ARG A 30 12.89 -2.18 -0.25
C ARG A 30 12.94 -0.66 -0.43
N LEU A 31 12.61 -0.18 -1.64
CA LEU A 31 12.57 1.24 -1.92
C LEU A 31 11.50 1.96 -1.09
N LEU A 32 10.31 1.37 -0.97
CA LEU A 32 9.24 1.92 -0.14
C LEU A 32 9.65 2.00 1.33
N ARG A 33 10.31 0.97 1.87
CA ARG A 33 10.83 0.99 3.26
C ARG A 33 11.94 2.02 3.46
N THR A 34 12.74 2.34 2.44
CA THR A 34 13.77 3.38 2.55
C THR A 34 13.15 4.77 2.68
N TYR A 35 12.09 5.07 1.94
CA TYR A 35 11.45 6.39 1.94
C TYR A 35 10.33 6.55 2.97
N TYR A 36 9.65 5.46 3.32
CA TYR A 36 8.49 5.44 4.20
C TYR A 36 8.72 4.43 5.32
N SER A 37 9.47 4.87 6.34
CA SER A 37 9.88 4.07 7.49
C SER A 37 9.35 4.61 8.81
N GLY A 38 9.38 3.77 9.83
CA GLY A 38 9.00 4.14 11.20
C GLY A 38 7.49 4.16 11.42
N ASP A 39 7.10 4.53 12.64
CA ASP A 39 5.72 4.37 13.11
C ASP A 39 4.72 5.32 12.47
N ALA A 40 5.16 6.26 11.64
CA ALA A 40 4.28 7.16 10.91
C ALA A 40 3.65 6.51 9.66
N TYR A 41 4.26 5.45 9.12
CA TYR A 41 3.84 4.85 7.86
C TYR A 41 3.46 3.38 8.01
N GLU A 42 2.54 2.94 7.17
CA GLU A 42 2.14 1.53 7.06
C GLU A 42 2.20 1.11 5.59
N ILE A 43 2.89 0.01 5.31
CA ILE A 43 3.04 -0.54 3.97
C ILE A 43 2.24 -1.84 3.90
N MET A 44 1.18 -1.86 3.11
CA MET A 44 0.32 -3.01 2.92
C MET A 44 0.57 -3.67 1.56
N ARG A 45 0.54 -5.01 1.53
CA ARG A 45 0.54 -5.77 0.28
C ARG A 45 -0.86 -5.75 -0.33
N VAL A 46 -0.94 -5.51 -1.62
CA VAL A 46 -2.19 -5.62 -2.39
C VAL A 46 -2.37 -7.08 -2.80
N VAL A 47 -3.54 -7.63 -2.50
CA VAL A 47 -3.94 -8.98 -2.92
C VAL A 47 -5.22 -8.82 -3.76
N PRO A 48 -5.26 -9.33 -5.00
CA PRO A 48 -6.47 -9.32 -5.82
C PRO A 48 -7.60 -10.07 -5.12
N LEU A 49 -8.83 -9.53 -5.18
CA LEU A 49 -9.98 -10.18 -4.54
C LEU A 49 -10.31 -11.57 -5.10
N VAL A 50 -9.87 -11.85 -6.34
CA VAL A 50 -10.05 -13.16 -7.00
C VAL A 50 -9.35 -14.29 -6.22
N GLU A 51 -8.32 -13.99 -5.43
CA GLU A 51 -7.60 -14.98 -4.61
C GLU A 51 -8.24 -15.20 -3.22
N ARG A 52 -9.36 -14.52 -2.90
CA ARG A 52 -10.00 -14.54 -1.57
C ARG A 52 -11.20 -15.50 -1.47
N GLU A 53 -11.67 -16.09 -2.57
CA GLU A 53 -12.81 -17.02 -2.61
C GLU A 53 -12.45 -18.50 -2.41
N GLU A 54 -11.18 -18.84 -2.12
CA GLU A 54 -10.74 -20.22 -1.83
C GLU A 54 -10.48 -20.49 -0.33
N TRP A 55 -11.38 -20.05 0.56
CA TRP A 55 -11.34 -20.40 2.00
C TRP A 55 -12.68 -20.86 2.53
#